data_AF-A0A1B8XWJ3-F1
#
_entry.id   AF-A0A1B8XWJ3-F1
#
_cell.length_a   1.000
_cell.length_b   1.000
_cell.length_c   1.000
_cell.angle_alpha   90.00
_cell.angle_beta   90.00
_cell.angle_gamma   90.00
#
_symmetry.space_group_name_H-M   'P 1'
#
loop_
_entity.id
_entity.type
_entity.pdbx_description
1 polymer ?
#
loop_
_entity_poly.entity_id
_entity_poly.type
_entity_poly.pdbx_seq_one_letter_code
_entity_poly.pdbx_strand_id
1 'polypeptide(L)'
;MNKTTEHHSLNKTTELHSLNKTTELHSLNQITELHSLKEITELHSMNKTTELHSLNQNTELHSLNLTTELHSLNSNTELHSLNSNTELHSLNKNTELHSLNKNTELHSLNKTTELHSLNQITELHSLN
;
A
#
# COMPACT_ATOMS: atom_id res chain seq x y z
N MET A 1 21.19 -6.13 4.59
CA MET A 1 21.12 -4.96 5.48
C MET A 1 19.66 -4.76 5.85
N ASN A 2 19.33 -4.96 7.11
CA ASN A 2 17.97 -4.86 7.63
C ASN A 2 17.77 -3.44 8.15
N LYS A 3 16.59 -2.86 7.92
CA LYS A 3 16.26 -1.52 8.41
C LYS A 3 14.87 -1.53 9.05
N THR A 4 14.81 -1.01 10.27
CA THR A 4 13.56 -0.78 11.00
C THR A 4 13.41 0.72 11.21
N THR A 5 12.22 1.27 11.02
CA THR A 5 11.97 2.70 11.17
C THR A 5 10.60 2.91 11.81
N GLU A 6 10.57 3.69 12.89
CA GLU A 6 9.35 4.09 13.59
C GLU A 6 9.38 5.61 13.79
N HIS A 7 8.34 6.34 13.36
CA HIS A 7 8.28 7.79 13.57
C HIS A 7 6.86 8.31 13.74
N HIS A 8 6.76 9.39 14.52
CA HIS A 8 5.56 10.21 14.68
C HIS A 8 5.88 11.65 14.28
N SER A 9 5.11 12.26 13.39
CA SER A 9 5.35 13.64 12.94
C SER A 9 4.11 14.28 12.32
N LEU A 10 4.01 15.61 12.26
CA LEU A 10 2.90 16.26 11.55
C LEU A 10 3.01 16.03 10.04
N ASN A 11 4.18 16.27 9.46
CA ASN A 11 4.46 16.04 8.04
C ASN A 11 5.67 15.11 7.92
N LYS A 12 5.52 14.02 7.16
CA LYS A 12 6.59 13.06 6.94
C LYS A 12 6.81 12.81 5.45
N THR A 13 8.06 12.94 5.03
CA THR A 13 8.55 12.37 3.77
C THR A 13 9.59 11.32 4.11
N THR A 14 9.43 10.13 3.57
CA THR A 14 10.33 8.99 3.81
C THR A 14 10.71 8.37 2.49
N GLU A 15 12.02 8.27 2.22
CA GLU A 15 12.57 7.53 1.11
C GLU A 15 13.61 6.55 1.64
N LEU A 16 13.43 5.25 1.40
CA LEU A 16 14.23 4.22 2.06
C LEU A 16 14.54 3.05 1.13
N HIS A 17 15.79 2.60 1.17
CA HIS A 17 16.30 1.46 0.41
C HIS A 17 16.96 0.44 1.36
N SER A 18 16.54 -0.82 1.34
CA SER A 18 17.14 -1.89 2.17
C SER A 18 16.79 -3.28 1.67
N LEU A 19 17.59 -4.30 2.01
CA LEU A 19 17.24 -5.67 1.65
C LEU A 19 15.99 -6.15 2.40
N ASN A 20 15.96 -6.01 3.72
CA ASN A 20 14.78 -6.29 4.54
C ASN A 20 14.36 -5.01 5.27
N LYS A 21 13.07 -4.66 5.19
CA LYS A 21 12.54 -3.43 5.76
C LYS A 21 11.32 -3.69 6.63
N THR A 22 11.27 -3.01 7.76
CA THR A 22 10.07 -2.87 8.59
C THR A 22 9.85 -1.38 8.87
N THR A 23 8.73 -0.83 8.42
CA THR A 23 8.43 0.60 8.54
C THR A 23 7.10 0.79 9.23
N GLU A 24 7.11 1.56 10.31
CA GLU A 24 5.91 2.00 11.02
C GLU A 24 5.92 3.54 11.08
N LEU A 25 4.93 4.21 10.49
CA LEU A 25 4.90 5.68 10.49
C LEU A 25 3.52 6.21 10.81
N HIS A 26 3.50 7.22 11.66
CA HIS A 26 2.31 7.95 12.06
C HIS A 26 2.48 9.43 11.69
N SER A 27 1.56 9.98 10.89
CA SER A 27 1.60 11.40 10.59
C SER A 27 0.25 12.03 10.25
N LEU A 28 0.20 13.36 10.09
CA LEU A 28 -0.99 14.02 9.54
C LEU A 28 -0.95 14.00 8.01
N ASN A 29 0.22 14.34 7.43
CA ASN A 29 0.48 14.24 6.00
C ASN A 29 1.73 13.40 5.76
N GLN A 30 1.59 12.39 4.90
CA GLN A 30 2.63 11.41 4.64
C GLN A 30 2.90 11.23 3.16
N ILE A 31 4.18 11.25 2.79
CA ILE A 31 4.69 10.79 1.51
C ILE A 31 5.73 9.71 1.81
N THR A 32 5.60 8.54 1.20
CA THR A 32 6.49 7.41 1.49
C THR A 32 6.83 6.65 0.22
N GLU A 33 8.12 6.52 -0.05
CA GLU A 33 8.68 5.78 -1.18
C GLU A 33 9.68 4.74 -0.65
N LEU A 34 9.37 3.45 -0.82
CA LEU A 34 10.15 2.38 -0.23
C LEU A 34 10.53 1.33 -1.27
N HIS A 35 11.82 1.01 -1.32
CA HIS A 35 12.36 -0.07 -2.13
C HIS A 35 12.98 -1.16 -1.24
N SER A 36 12.61 -2.42 -1.44
CA SER A 36 13.23 -3.54 -0.73
C SER A 36 13.11 -4.91 -1.40
N LEU A 37 13.82 -5.92 -0.89
CA LEU A 37 13.57 -7.32 -1.28
C LEU A 37 12.42 -7.91 -0.45
N LYS A 38 12.38 -7.60 0.84
CA LYS A 38 11.29 -7.96 1.75
C LYS A 38 10.85 -6.74 2.52
N GLU A 39 9.57 -6.43 2.41
CA GLU A 39 8.95 -5.28 3.06
C GLU A 39 7.82 -5.66 4.00
N ILE A 40 7.80 -5.03 5.16
CA ILE A 40 6.64 -4.96 6.06
C ILE A 40 6.41 -3.49 6.35
N THR A 41 5.23 -2.98 6.01
CA THR A 41 4.93 -1.55 6.10
C THR A 41 3.56 -1.37 6.77
N GLU A 42 3.53 -0.61 7.86
CA GLU A 42 2.33 -0.20 8.57
C GLU A 42 2.34 1.32 8.65
N LEU A 43 1.34 1.99 8.04
CA LEU A 43 1.32 3.45 8.01
C LEU A 43 -0.04 3.96 8.44
N HIS A 44 -0.04 5.04 9.21
CA HIS A 44 -1.22 5.75 9.67
C HIS A 44 -1.09 7.23 9.32
N SER A 45 -2.06 7.77 8.57
CA SER A 45 -2.07 9.20 8.23
C SER A 45 -3.47 9.77 8.09
N MET A 46 -3.63 11.10 8.04
CA MET A 46 -4.86 11.70 7.54
C MET A 46 -4.83 11.81 6.01
N ASN A 47 -3.71 12.27 5.44
CA ASN A 47 -3.46 12.28 4.01
C ASN A 47 -2.19 11.47 3.71
N LYS A 48 -2.30 10.48 2.82
CA LYS A 48 -1.21 9.56 2.52
C LYS A 48 -1.03 9.37 1.03
N THR A 49 0.22 9.54 0.59
CA THR A 49 0.70 9.09 -0.71
C THR A 49 1.79 8.06 -0.48
N THR A 50 1.68 6.89 -1.09
CA THR A 50 2.62 5.78 -0.86
C THR A 50 2.95 5.06 -2.16
N GLU A 51 4.24 4.88 -2.41
CA GLU A 51 4.78 4.10 -3.51
C GLU A 51 5.75 3.04 -2.94
N LEU A 52 5.42 1.76 -3.10
CA LEU A 52 6.25 0.67 -2.58
C LEU A 52 6.64 -0.30 -3.70
N HIS A 53 7.93 -0.64 -3.74
CA HIS A 53 8.50 -1.61 -4.67
C HIS A 53 9.20 -2.71 -3.87
N SER A 54 8.69 -3.94 -3.96
CA SER A 54 9.29 -5.07 -3.24
C SER A 54 9.15 -6.43 -3.92
N LEU A 55 10.09 -7.35 -3.71
CA LEU A 55 9.86 -8.72 -4.15
C LEU A 55 8.76 -9.40 -3.31
N ASN A 56 8.80 -9.22 -1.98
CA ASN A 56 7.79 -9.74 -1.07
C ASN A 56 7.31 -8.65 -0.13
N GLN A 57 6.03 -8.31 -0.21
CA GLN A 57 5.45 -7.18 0.47
C GLN A 57 4.30 -7.61 1.38
N ASN A 58 4.30 -7.11 2.61
CA ASN A 58 3.12 -7.08 3.48
C ASN A 58 2.85 -5.62 3.87
N THR A 59 1.64 -5.13 3.62
CA THR A 59 1.31 -3.71 3.76
C THR A 59 -0.05 -3.50 4.38
N GLU A 60 -0.08 -2.69 5.43
CA GLU A 60 -1.30 -2.22 6.09
C GLU A 60 -1.31 -0.69 6.11
N LEU A 61 -2.30 -0.07 5.46
CA LEU A 61 -2.40 1.39 5.38
C LEU A 61 -3.76 1.88 5.85
N HIS A 62 -3.73 2.79 6.84
CA HIS A 62 -4.92 3.52 7.31
C HIS A 62 -4.83 5.00 6.96
N SER A 63 -5.83 5.56 6.27
CA SER A 63 -5.85 6.99 5.95
C SER A 63 -7.25 7.59 5.76
N LEU A 64 -7.46 8.89 5.98
CA LEU A 64 -8.71 9.52 5.50
C LEU A 64 -8.69 9.64 3.97
N ASN A 65 -7.58 10.16 3.41
CA ASN A 65 -7.35 10.20 1.97
C ASN A 65 -6.09 9.39 1.63
N LEU A 66 -6.26 8.37 0.79
CA LEU A 66 -5.22 7.43 0.42
C LEU A 66 -4.98 7.44 -1.08
N THR A 67 -3.75 7.69 -1.49
CA THR A 67 -3.25 7.41 -2.83
C THR A 67 -2.12 6.40 -2.71
N THR A 68 -2.18 5.29 -3.43
CA THR A 68 -1.21 4.21 -3.27
C THR A 68 -0.91 3.51 -4.59
N GLU A 69 0.37 3.29 -4.85
CA GLU A 69 0.89 2.50 -5.95
C GLU A 69 1.84 1.42 -5.39
N LEU A 70 1.50 0.15 -5.56
CA LEU A 70 2.32 -0.96 -5.05
C LEU A 70 2.73 -1.89 -6.18
N HIS A 71 4.03 -2.21 -6.24
CA HIS A 71 4.62 -3.14 -7.19
C HIS A 71 5.31 -4.27 -6.44
N SER A 72 4.89 -5.51 -6.72
CA SER A 72 5.56 -6.66 -6.11
C SER A 72 5.55 -7.95 -6.93
N LEU A 73 6.35 -8.93 -6.52
CA LEU A 73 6.15 -10.30 -7.00
C LEU A 73 5.08 -11.00 -6.17
N ASN A 74 5.15 -10.88 -4.85
CA ASN A 74 4.13 -11.37 -3.93
C ASN A 74 3.71 -10.23 -2.99
N SER A 75 2.42 -9.96 -2.94
CA SER A 75 1.82 -8.95 -2.04
C SER A 75 0.70 -9.51 -1.19
N ASN A 76 0.71 -9.11 0.07
CA ASN A 76 -0.48 -9.04 0.90
C ASN A 76 -0.74 -7.58 1.27
N THR A 77 -1.95 -7.09 1.06
CA THR A 77 -2.27 -5.68 1.20
C THR A 77 -3.63 -5.50 1.85
N GLU A 78 -3.67 -4.75 2.94
CA GLU A 78 -4.88 -4.32 3.63
C GLU A 78 -4.93 -2.79 3.67
N LEU A 79 -5.95 -2.21 3.03
CA LEU A 79 -6.12 -0.75 2.99
C LEU A 79 -7.47 -0.34 3.57
N HIS A 80 -7.44 0.62 4.48
CA HIS A 80 -8.61 1.25 5.07
C HIS A 80 -8.58 2.75 4.81
N SER A 81 -9.64 3.28 4.20
CA SER A 81 -9.75 4.72 4.03
C SER A 81 -11.17 5.28 3.94
N LEU A 82 -11.29 6.61 3.96
CA LEU A 82 -12.54 7.24 3.54
C LEU A 82 -12.58 7.40 2.02
N ASN A 83 -11.50 7.90 1.43
CA ASN A 83 -11.31 8.00 -0.01
C ASN A 83 -10.00 7.32 -0.40
N SER A 84 -10.07 6.38 -1.35
CA SER A 84 -8.90 5.66 -1.86
C SER A 84 -8.80 5.73 -3.37
N ASN A 85 -7.59 6.03 -3.85
CA ASN A 85 -7.14 5.71 -5.20
C ASN A 85 -5.97 4.73 -5.11
N THR A 86 -6.12 3.54 -5.69
CA THR A 86 -5.15 2.46 -5.50
C THR A 86 -4.83 1.78 -6.81
N GLU A 87 -3.54 1.69 -7.13
CA GLU A 87 -3.01 0.91 -8.24
C GLU A 87 -2.06 -0.15 -7.68
N LEU A 88 -2.31 -1.42 -8.02
CA LEU A 88 -1.56 -2.53 -7.43
C LEU A 88 -1.20 -3.56 -8.51
N HIS A 89 0.11 -3.70 -8.72
CA HIS A 89 0.71 -4.63 -9.66
C HIS A 89 1.41 -5.76 -8.90
N SER A 90 1.01 -7.01 -9.12
CA SER A 90 1.71 -8.14 -8.53
C SER A 90 1.54 -9.44 -9.29
N LEU A 91 2.55 -10.31 -9.29
CA LEU A 91 2.36 -11.66 -9.85
C LEU A 91 1.36 -12.46 -9.01
N ASN A 92 1.55 -12.51 -7.68
CA ASN A 92 0.63 -13.13 -6.73
C ASN A 92 0.16 -12.11 -5.70
N LYS A 93 -1.15 -12.02 -5.51
CA LYS A 93 -1.75 -10.94 -4.73
C LYS A 93 -2.88 -11.42 -3.84
N ASN A 94 -2.82 -11.00 -2.58
CA ASN A 94 -3.99 -10.98 -1.71
C ASN A 94 -4.27 -9.53 -1.31
N THR A 95 -5.51 -9.10 -1.42
CA THR A 95 -5.87 -7.72 -1.14
C THR A 95 -7.24 -7.59 -0.51
N GLU A 96 -7.30 -6.83 0.58
CA GLU A 96 -8.52 -6.42 1.24
C GLU A 96 -8.61 -4.89 1.25
N LEU A 97 -9.64 -4.32 0.62
CA LEU A 97 -9.82 -2.88 0.51
C LEU A 97 -11.17 -2.44 1.10
N HIS A 98 -11.11 -1.61 2.13
CA HIS A 98 -12.27 -0.97 2.76
C HIS A 98 -12.23 0.54 2.54
N SER A 99 -13.24 1.08 1.88
CA SER A 99 -13.33 2.53 1.66
C SER A 99 -14.75 3.05 1.48
N LEU A 100 -15.03 4.31 1.80
CA LEU A 100 -16.33 4.91 1.43
C LEU A 100 -16.39 5.14 -0.08
N ASN A 101 -15.35 5.77 -0.64
CA ASN A 101 -15.21 6.04 -2.07
C ASN A 101 -13.89 5.45 -2.59
N LYS A 102 -13.98 4.55 -3.57
CA LYS A 102 -12.83 3.79 -4.05
C LYS A 102 -12.68 3.86 -5.56
N ASN A 103 -11.48 4.19 -6.02
CA ASN A 103 -10.98 3.88 -7.35
C ASN A 103 -9.83 2.88 -7.21
N THR A 104 -9.86 1.80 -7.99
CA THR A 104 -8.93 0.69 -7.82
C THR A 104 -8.60 0.05 -9.15
N GLU A 105 -7.30 -0.05 -9.45
CA GLU A 105 -6.78 -0.75 -10.61
C GLU A 105 -5.87 -1.89 -10.16
N LEU A 106 -6.21 -3.13 -10.55
CA LEU A 106 -5.49 -4.33 -10.11
C LEU A 106 -4.98 -5.13 -11.29
N HIS A 107 -3.66 -5.33 -11.32
CA HIS A 107 -2.97 -6.16 -12.29
C HIS A 107 -2.31 -7.34 -11.60
N SER A 108 -2.67 -8.55 -11.99
CA SER A 108 -2.01 -9.74 -11.45
C SER A 108 -2.14 -11.00 -12.30
N LEU A 109 -1.22 -11.95 -12.16
CA LEU A 109 -1.41 -13.31 -12.67
C LEU A 109 -2.36 -14.10 -11.75
N ASN A 110 -2.11 -14.08 -10.44
CA ASN A 110 -2.95 -14.72 -9.43
C ASN A 110 -3.42 -13.70 -8.40
N LYS A 111 -4.74 -13.58 -8.20
CA LYS A 111 -5.32 -12.68 -7.19
C LYS A 111 -6.42 -13.32 -6.35
N THR A 112 -6.42 -12.95 -5.09
CA THR A 112 -7.58 -12.96 -4.20
C THR A 112 -7.88 -11.52 -3.82
N THR A 113 -9.12 -11.07 -3.94
CA THR A 113 -9.48 -9.68 -3.63
C THR A 113 -10.83 -9.61 -2.94
N GLU A 114 -10.85 -8.93 -1.81
CA GLU A 114 -12.04 -8.56 -1.06
C GLU A 114 -12.20 -7.04 -1.07
N LEU A 115 -13.34 -6.56 -1.56
CA LEU A 115 -13.56 -5.15 -1.84
C LEU A 115 -14.86 -4.69 -1.18
N HIS A 116 -14.74 -3.80 -0.21
CA HIS A 116 -15.87 -3.17 0.46
C HIS A 116 -15.87 -1.67 0.19
N SER A 117 -16.96 -1.18 -0.39
CA SER A 117 -17.15 0.26 -0.55
C SER A 117 -18.59 0.67 -0.81
N LEU A 118 -18.92 1.91 -0.44
CA LEU A 118 -20.22 2.50 -0.79
C LEU A 118 -20.25 2.94 -2.25
N ASN A 119 -19.19 3.61 -2.72
CA ASN A 119 -19.00 3.99 -4.12
C ASN A 119 -17.69 3.41 -4.64
N GLN A 120 -17.75 2.70 -5.77
CA GLN A 120 -16.63 1.94 -6.30
C GLN A 120 -16.49 2.06 -7.81
N ILE A 121 -15.26 2.30 -8.25
CA ILE A 121 -14.78 2.03 -9.60
C ILE A 121 -13.66 1.01 -9.47
N THR A 122 -13.69 -0.05 -10.26
CA THR A 122 -12.66 -1.08 -10.21
C THR A 122 -12.36 -1.62 -11.60
N GLU A 123 -11.07 -1.60 -11.93
CA GLU A 123 -10.52 -2.20 -13.14
C GLU A 123 -9.62 -3.37 -12.76
N LEU A 124 -9.86 -4.52 -13.39
CA LEU A 124 -9.22 -5.77 -13.05
C LEU A 124 -8.59 -6.39 -14.29
N HIS A 125 -7.27 -6.48 -14.28
CA HIS A 125 -6.50 -7.17 -15.30
C HIS A 125 -5.95 -8.48 -14.75
N SER A 126 -6.03 -9.52 -15.58
CA SER A 126 -5.41 -10.81 -15.32
C SER A 126 -4.54 -11.13 -16.52
N LEU A 127 -3.24 -11.32 -16.29
CA LEU A 127 -2.33 -11.84 -17.31
C LEU A 127 -2.44 -13.35 -17.23
N ASN A 128 -3.10 -14.01 -18.19
CA ASN A 128 -3.14 -15.47 -18.28
C ASN A 128 -2.03 -15.98 -19.20
#